data_AF-A0A2V3PTF5-F1
#
_entry.id   AF-A0A2V3PTF5-F1
#
_cell.length_a   1.000
_cell.length_b   1.000
_cell.length_c   1.000
_cell.angle_alpha   90.00
_cell.angle_beta   90.00
_cell.angle_gamma   90.00
#
_symmetry.space_group_name_H-M   'P 1'
#
loop_
_entity.id
_entity.type
_entity.pdbx_description
1 polymer ?
#
loop_
_entity_poly.entity_id
_entity_poly.type
_entity_poly.pdbx_seq_one_letter_code
_entity_poly.pdbx_strand_id
1 'polypeptide(L)'
;MKNEDVRSESINEIELSREILDKLSVFNIIYAEFAEAGAMGCCGEVLFYTIENSLLMCYKTDLFKDENTYAQAKRLLFKYSENKSLNYYYGGVGNHVFINKDVSLIIRDEHFVYRTGNKEYDIYSSVRGVFISVVYAMQNPKN
;
A
#
# COMPACT_ATOMS: atom_id res chain seq x y z
N MET A 1 -17.67 29.29 -11.53
CA MET A 1 -17.23 28.16 -10.70
C MET A 1 -15.72 28.05 -10.84
N LYS A 2 -14.97 28.33 -9.78
CA LYS A 2 -13.50 28.16 -9.79
C LYS A 2 -13.21 26.68 -9.56
N ASN A 3 -12.44 26.08 -10.46
CA ASN A 3 -11.82 24.79 -10.23
C ASN A 3 -10.85 24.99 -9.06
N GLU A 4 -11.14 24.36 -7.93
CA GLU A 4 -10.18 24.27 -6.84
C GLU A 4 -9.12 23.27 -7.28
N ASP A 5 -7.91 23.78 -7.54
CA ASP A 5 -6.70 22.99 -7.71
C ASP A 5 -6.50 22.15 -6.44
N VAL A 6 -6.94 20.89 -6.49
CA VAL A 6 -6.59 19.90 -5.48
C VAL A 6 -5.09 19.65 -5.64
N ARG A 7 -4.28 20.33 -4.83
CA ARG A 7 -2.85 20.08 -4.73
C ARG A 7 -2.66 18.68 -4.17
N SER A 8 -2.05 17.78 -4.94
CA SER A 8 -1.59 16.50 -4.37
C SER A 8 -0.59 16.83 -3.25
N GLU A 9 -0.88 16.35 -2.04
CA GLU A 9 0.02 16.56 -0.90
C GLU A 9 1.27 15.68 -1.07
N SER A 10 2.43 16.27 -0.85
CA SER A 10 3.74 15.60 -0.95
C SER A 10 3.83 14.39 -0.02
N ILE A 11 4.24 13.24 -0.56
CA ILE A 11 4.43 11.98 0.17
C ILE A 11 5.61 12.12 1.13
N ASN A 12 5.41 11.77 2.40
CA ASN A 12 6.50 11.65 3.37
C ASN A 12 6.96 10.20 3.45
N GLU A 13 8.09 9.91 2.81
CA GLU A 13 8.72 8.59 2.88
C GLU A 13 9.56 8.44 4.15
N ILE A 14 9.33 7.35 4.88
CA ILE A 14 10.03 7.02 6.13
C ILE A 14 10.52 5.57 6.05
N GLU A 15 11.71 5.31 6.58
CA GLU A 15 12.19 3.95 6.74
C GLU A 15 11.35 3.20 7.79
N LEU A 16 10.74 2.09 7.39
CA LEU A 16 9.96 1.25 8.29
C LEU A 16 10.93 0.51 9.22
N SER A 17 10.89 0.88 10.49
CA SER A 17 11.56 0.16 11.57
C SER A 17 10.58 -0.74 12.32
N ARG A 18 11.12 -1.67 13.09
CA ARG A 18 10.33 -2.51 14.00
C ARG A 18 9.46 -1.70 14.96
N GLU A 19 9.99 -0.61 15.52
CA GLU A 19 9.24 0.23 16.46
C GLU A 19 8.04 0.92 15.81
N ILE A 20 8.18 1.32 14.54
CA ILE A 20 7.07 1.88 13.77
C ILE A 20 6.05 0.78 13.49
N LEU A 21 6.50 -0.38 13.03
CA LEU A 21 5.62 -1.51 12.72
C LEU A 21 4.79 -1.96 13.93
N ASP A 22 5.39 -2.02 15.12
CA ASP A 22 4.72 -2.41 16.36
C ASP A 22 3.66 -1.39 16.82
N LYS A 23 3.83 -0.11 16.47
CA LYS A 23 2.88 0.97 16.78
C LYS A 23 1.81 1.14 15.70
N LEU A 24 2.06 0.64 14.49
CA LEU A 24 1.19 0.83 13.36
C LEU A 24 -0.10 0.01 13.53
N SER A 25 -1.22 0.70 13.68
CA SER A 25 -2.53 0.06 13.63
C SER A 25 -2.82 -0.38 12.20
N VAL A 26 -3.06 -1.68 11.98
CA VAL A 26 -3.43 -2.20 10.65
C VAL A 26 -4.66 -1.48 10.08
N PHE A 27 -5.56 -1.01 10.94
CA PHE A 27 -6.77 -0.30 10.53
C PHE A 27 -6.47 1.08 9.93
N ASN A 28 -5.26 1.61 10.15
CA ASN A 28 -4.79 2.86 9.56
C ASN A 28 -4.05 2.64 8.23
N ILE A 29 -3.75 1.39 7.86
CA ILE A 29 -3.20 1.07 6.55
C ILE A 29 -4.28 1.35 5.52
N ILE A 30 -3.91 2.04 4.45
CA ILE A 30 -4.77 2.33 3.31
C ILE A 30 -4.43 1.35 2.19
N TYR A 31 -3.13 1.23 1.92
CA TYR A 31 -2.54 0.40 0.89
C TYR A 31 -1.19 -0.12 1.39
N ALA A 32 -0.86 -1.37 1.10
CA ALA A 32 0.44 -1.93 1.39
C ALA A 32 0.87 -2.92 0.31
N GLU A 33 2.16 -3.06 0.12
CA GLU A 33 2.74 -4.09 -0.74
C GLU A 33 3.80 -4.89 -0.01
N PHE A 34 3.91 -6.14 -0.40
CA PHE A 34 4.97 -7.03 -0.02
C PHE A 34 5.47 -7.74 -1.28
N ALA A 35 6.76 -7.67 -1.51
CA ALA A 35 7.42 -8.30 -2.64
C ALA A 35 8.40 -9.37 -2.14
N GLU A 36 8.27 -10.59 -2.65
CA GLU A 36 9.17 -11.68 -2.32
C GLU A 36 10.61 -11.42 -2.82
N ALA A 37 11.59 -12.13 -2.25
CA ALA A 37 13.00 -12.04 -2.65
C ALA A 37 13.27 -12.44 -4.12
N GLY A 38 12.29 -13.00 -4.82
CA GLY A 38 12.36 -13.31 -6.26
C GLY A 38 11.41 -12.45 -7.11
N ALA A 39 10.78 -11.44 -6.51
CA ALA A 39 9.74 -10.67 -7.19
C ALA A 39 10.32 -9.81 -8.31
N MET A 40 9.58 -9.70 -9.41
CA MET A 40 9.99 -8.90 -10.55
C MET A 40 9.70 -7.42 -10.31
N GLY A 41 10.71 -6.57 -10.51
CA GLY A 41 10.60 -5.10 -10.44
C GLY A 41 10.99 -4.50 -9.09
N CYS A 42 10.52 -5.08 -7.98
CA CYS A 42 10.67 -4.55 -6.62
C CYS A 42 11.03 -5.65 -5.60
N CYS A 43 11.98 -6.50 -5.97
CA CYS A 43 12.44 -7.65 -5.20
C CYS A 43 12.71 -7.32 -3.72
N GLY A 44 12.04 -8.04 -2.81
CA GLY A 44 12.31 -7.97 -1.38
C GLY A 44 11.84 -6.70 -0.67
N GLU A 45 10.98 -5.88 -1.29
CA GLU A 45 10.49 -4.64 -0.69
C GLU A 45 9.18 -4.83 0.08
N VAL A 46 8.97 -4.01 1.11
CA VAL A 46 7.67 -3.80 1.75
C VAL A 46 7.40 -2.31 1.82
N LEU A 47 6.17 -1.93 1.50
CA LEU A 47 5.71 -0.55 1.68
C LEU A 47 4.31 -0.49 2.29
N PHE A 48 4.05 0.58 3.02
CA PHE A 48 2.76 0.89 3.66
C PHE A 48 2.42 2.36 3.42
N TYR A 49 1.18 2.62 3.02
CA TYR A 49 0.60 3.96 3.02
C TYR A 49 -0.41 4.09 4.16
N THR A 50 -0.25 5.15 4.97
CA THR A 50 -1.18 5.55 6.02
C THR A 50 -1.43 7.06 5.94
N ILE A 51 -2.50 7.56 6.60
CA ILE A 51 -2.65 8.99 6.88
C ILE A 51 -2.29 9.24 8.35
N GLU A 52 -1.35 10.14 8.60
CA GLU A 52 -1.01 10.63 9.94
C GLU A 52 -1.06 12.16 9.96
N ASN A 53 -1.79 12.76 10.89
CA ASN A 53 -1.95 14.22 11.00
C ASN A 53 -2.35 14.90 9.67
N SER A 54 -3.21 14.25 8.89
CA SER A 54 -3.63 14.69 7.56
C SER A 54 -2.50 14.73 6.51
N LEU A 55 -1.42 13.97 6.69
CA LEU A 55 -0.34 13.78 5.74
C LEU A 55 -0.30 12.32 5.28
N LEU A 56 0.01 12.10 4.00
CA LEU A 56 0.26 10.76 3.48
C LEU A 56 1.68 10.33 3.87
N MET A 57 1.75 9.24 4.62
CA MET A 57 3.00 8.63 5.06
C MET A 57 3.24 7.36 4.26
N CYS A 58 4.44 7.21 3.71
CA CYS A 58 4.89 5.99 3.04
C CYS A 58 6.02 5.36 3.85
N TYR A 59 5.74 4.29 4.58
CA TYR A 59 6.77 3.54 5.31
C TYR A 59 7.31 2.43 4.41
N LYS A 60 8.63 2.34 4.27
CA LYS A 60 9.26 1.32 3.43
C LYS A 60 10.47 0.66 4.08
N THR A 61 10.65 -0.62 3.84
CA THR A 61 11.87 -1.36 4.16
C THR A 61 12.11 -2.42 3.09
N ASP A 62 13.28 -3.04 3.13
CA ASP A 62 13.61 -4.15 2.25
C ASP A 62 14.34 -5.27 3.00
N LEU A 63 14.27 -6.47 2.42
CA LEU A 63 14.85 -7.70 2.96
C LEU A 63 16.35 -7.57 3.24
N PHE A 64 17.08 -6.78 2.44
CA PHE A 64 18.54 -6.67 2.54
C PHE A 64 18.97 -5.67 3.60
N LYS A 65 18.11 -4.71 3.95
CA LYS A 65 18.35 -3.74 5.02
C LYS A 65 17.92 -4.24 6.40
N ASP A 66 16.69 -4.74 6.51
CA ASP A 66 16.14 -5.22 7.78
C ASP A 66 15.23 -6.43 7.56
N GLU A 67 15.87 -7.60 7.43
CA GLU A 67 15.20 -8.89 7.24
C GLU A 67 14.14 -9.16 8.33
N ASN A 68 14.38 -8.71 9.57
CA ASN A 68 13.48 -8.97 10.67
C ASN A 68 12.19 -8.15 10.54
N THR A 69 12.31 -6.85 10.32
CA THR A 69 11.14 -5.99 10.08
C THR A 69 10.40 -6.40 8.80
N TYR A 70 11.12 -6.73 7.73
CA TYR A 70 10.55 -7.30 6.50
C TYR A 70 9.72 -8.56 6.79
N ALA A 71 10.28 -9.53 7.52
CA ALA A 71 9.60 -10.79 7.83
C ALA A 71 8.37 -10.59 8.75
N GLN A 72 8.46 -9.66 9.71
CA GLN A 72 7.33 -9.32 10.58
C GLN A 72 6.21 -8.62 9.82
N ALA A 73 6.56 -7.68 8.93
CA ALA A 73 5.61 -6.98 8.09
C ALA A 73 4.84 -7.95 7.18
N LYS A 74 5.53 -8.91 6.56
CA LYS A 74 4.90 -10.02 5.82
C LYS A 74 3.86 -10.73 6.67
N ARG A 75 4.27 -11.24 7.85
CA ARG A 75 3.38 -12.01 8.74
C ARG A 75 2.14 -11.20 9.13
N LEU A 76 2.31 -9.91 9.41
CA LEU A 76 1.23 -9.00 9.77
C LEU A 76 0.22 -8.87 8.63
N LEU A 77 0.67 -8.57 7.41
CA LEU A 77 -0.19 -8.38 6.26
C LEU A 77 -1.03 -9.62 5.94
N PHE A 78 -0.39 -10.79 5.88
CA PHE A 78 -1.10 -12.05 5.61
C PHE A 78 -2.09 -12.41 6.71
N LYS A 79 -1.72 -12.24 8.00
CA LYS A 79 -2.64 -12.47 9.12
C LYS A 79 -3.91 -11.61 9.02
N TYR A 80 -3.78 -10.33 8.66
CA TYR A 80 -4.93 -9.43 8.55
C TYR A 80 -5.71 -9.58 7.25
N SER A 81 -5.09 -10.15 6.21
CA SER A 81 -5.83 -10.62 5.05
C SER A 81 -6.71 -11.84 5.38
N GLU A 82 -6.16 -12.84 6.07
CA GLU A 82 -6.90 -14.03 6.49
C GLU A 82 -8.10 -13.69 7.39
N ASN A 83 -7.92 -12.71 8.29
CA ASN A 83 -8.98 -12.19 9.16
C ASN A 83 -9.95 -11.23 8.45
N LYS A 84 -9.81 -11.04 7.14
CA LYS A 84 -10.67 -10.17 6.32
C LYS A 84 -10.72 -8.73 6.84
N SER A 85 -9.59 -8.19 7.28
CA SER A 85 -9.40 -6.75 7.50
C SER A 85 -8.75 -6.09 6.29
N LEU A 86 -7.89 -6.83 5.58
CA LEU A 86 -7.26 -6.40 4.33
C LEU A 86 -7.73 -7.28 3.16
N ASN A 87 -8.14 -6.65 2.06
CA ASN A 87 -8.34 -7.32 0.79
C ASN A 87 -6.99 -7.61 0.16
N TYR A 88 -6.76 -8.87 -0.22
CA TYR A 88 -5.54 -9.30 -0.88
C TYR A 88 -5.71 -9.32 -2.40
N TYR A 89 -4.71 -8.82 -3.10
CA TYR A 89 -4.58 -8.86 -4.55
C TYR A 89 -3.20 -9.38 -4.93
N TYR A 90 -3.17 -10.29 -5.89
CA TYR A 90 -1.91 -10.73 -6.48
C TYR A 90 -1.38 -9.66 -7.45
N GLY A 91 -0.20 -9.11 -7.17
CA GLY A 91 0.44 -8.06 -7.96
C GLY A 91 1.30 -8.57 -9.12
N GLY A 92 1.34 -9.89 -9.35
CA GLY A 92 2.17 -10.51 -10.37
C GLY A 92 3.58 -10.85 -9.88
N VAL A 93 4.13 -11.98 -10.35
CA VAL A 93 5.51 -12.47 -10.14
C VAL A 93 6.09 -12.11 -8.76
N GLY A 94 5.55 -12.71 -7.70
CA GLY A 94 6.04 -12.54 -6.32
C GLY A 94 5.62 -11.25 -5.61
N ASN A 95 4.81 -10.41 -6.24
CA ASN A 95 4.26 -9.20 -5.63
C ASN A 95 2.86 -9.43 -5.06
N HIS A 96 2.63 -8.88 -3.88
CA HIS A 96 1.42 -9.04 -3.10
C HIS A 96 0.94 -7.66 -2.64
N VAL A 97 -0.33 -7.36 -2.87
CA VAL A 97 -0.93 -6.07 -2.52
C VAL A 97 -2.07 -6.28 -1.54
N PHE A 98 -2.12 -5.41 -0.55
CA PHE A 98 -3.11 -5.43 0.52
C PHE A 98 -3.77 -4.07 0.60
N ILE A 99 -5.10 -4.03 0.47
CA ILE A 99 -5.89 -2.80 0.53
C ILE A 99 -6.87 -2.94 1.69
N ASN A 100 -6.95 -1.94 2.54
CA ASN A 100 -7.90 -1.98 3.65
C ASN A 100 -9.34 -2.04 3.12
N LYS A 101 -10.14 -2.97 3.63
CA LYS A 101 -11.50 -3.20 3.14
C LYS A 101 -12.44 -2.02 3.36
N ASP A 102 -12.15 -1.21 4.38
CA ASP A 102 -12.95 -0.06 4.77
C ASP A 102 -12.52 1.21 4.00
N VAL A 103 -11.49 1.08 3.14
CA VAL A 103 -10.98 2.13 2.27
C VAL A 103 -11.53 1.95 0.86
N SER A 104 -11.97 3.06 0.26
CA SER A 104 -12.30 3.14 -1.16
C SER A 104 -11.21 3.90 -1.91
N LEU A 105 -10.59 3.24 -2.88
CA LEU A 105 -9.59 3.83 -3.77
C LEU A 105 -10.21 4.14 -5.13
N ILE A 106 -9.97 5.35 -5.62
CA ILE A 106 -10.33 5.77 -6.98
C ILE A 106 -9.18 5.39 -7.90
N ILE A 107 -9.48 4.72 -9.01
CA ILE A 107 -8.47 4.33 -9.99
C ILE A 107 -8.24 5.50 -10.96
N ARG A 108 -6.99 5.92 -11.13
CA ARG A 108 -6.52 6.87 -12.15
C ARG A 108 -5.53 6.17 -13.09
N ASP A 109 -5.05 6.85 -14.13
CA ASP A 109 -4.30 6.21 -15.21
C ASP A 109 -3.06 5.42 -14.74
N GLU A 110 -2.37 5.89 -13.69
CA GLU A 110 -1.12 5.26 -13.20
C GLU A 110 -1.01 5.15 -11.67
N HIS A 111 -2.07 5.46 -10.92
CA HIS A 111 -2.07 5.42 -9.46
C HIS A 111 -3.48 5.29 -8.89
N PHE A 112 -3.56 5.01 -7.59
CA PHE A 112 -4.79 5.09 -6.83
C PHE A 112 -4.91 6.47 -6.17
N VAL A 113 -6.12 6.99 -6.04
CA VAL A 113 -6.41 8.19 -5.26
C VAL A 113 -7.25 7.78 -4.06
N TYR A 114 -6.74 8.07 -2.87
CA TYR A 114 -7.51 7.98 -1.63
C TYR A 114 -8.09 9.35 -1.29
N ARG A 115 -9.41 9.42 -1.09
CA ARG A 115 -10.10 10.64 -0.70
C ARG A 115 -10.63 10.53 0.71
N THR A 116 -10.31 11.50 1.55
CA THR A 116 -10.88 11.62 2.90
C THR A 116 -11.14 13.10 3.22
N GLY A 117 -12.39 13.40 3.63
CA GLY A 117 -12.86 14.77 3.75
C GLY A 117 -12.69 15.55 2.43
N ASN A 118 -12.00 16.69 2.50
CA ASN A 118 -11.71 17.56 1.35
C ASN A 118 -10.30 17.35 0.78
N LYS A 119 -9.63 16.25 1.13
CA LYS A 119 -8.26 15.96 0.69
C LYS A 119 -8.22 14.74 -0.21
N GLU A 120 -7.31 14.80 -1.19
CA GLU A 120 -6.97 13.68 -2.06
C GLU A 120 -5.49 13.36 -1.92
N TYR A 121 -5.19 12.06 -1.91
CA TYR A 121 -3.85 11.54 -1.74
C TYR A 121 -3.56 10.52 -2.83
N ASP A 122 -2.47 10.74 -3.56
CA ASP A 122 -2.03 9.83 -4.60
C ASP A 122 -1.22 8.69 -3.97
N ILE A 123 -1.61 7.46 -4.26
CA ILE A 123 -1.01 6.23 -3.77
C ILE A 123 -0.46 5.47 -4.96
N TYR A 124 0.87 5.36 -5.00
CA TYR A 124 1.59 4.71 -6.08
C TYR A 124 1.98 3.30 -5.69
N SER A 125 1.79 2.36 -6.60
CA SER A 125 2.36 1.02 -6.48
C SER A 125 3.87 1.06 -6.70
N SER A 126 4.60 0.08 -6.16
CA SER A 126 6.07 -0.01 -6.30
C SER A 126 6.51 -0.01 -7.77
N VAL A 127 5.78 -0.74 -8.63
CA VAL A 127 6.00 -0.77 -10.07
C VAL A 127 4.67 -0.78 -10.83
N ARG A 128 4.68 -0.24 -12.05
CA ARG A 128 3.50 -0.13 -12.91
C ARG A 128 2.79 -1.47 -13.15
N GLY A 129 3.54 -2.57 -13.26
CA GLY A 129 2.98 -3.91 -13.46
C GLY A 129 2.10 -4.38 -12.28
N VAL A 130 2.46 -3.99 -11.05
CA VAL A 130 1.69 -4.28 -9.84
C VAL A 130 0.37 -3.52 -9.90
N PHE A 131 0.42 -2.21 -10.17
CA PHE A 131 -0.77 -1.38 -10.32
C PHE A 131 -1.77 -1.96 -11.33
N ILE A 132 -1.29 -2.29 -12.55
CA ILE A 132 -2.12 -2.86 -13.62
C ILE A 132 -2.78 -4.17 -13.18
N SER A 133 -2.01 -5.06 -12.52
CA SER A 133 -2.50 -6.36 -12.06
C SER A 133 -3.60 -6.22 -11.02
N VAL A 134 -3.43 -5.30 -10.07
CA VAL A 134 -4.40 -5.03 -9.00
C VAL A 134 -5.66 -4.39 -9.56
N VAL A 135 -5.54 -3.38 -10.43
CA VAL A 135 -6.68 -2.74 -11.11
C VAL A 135 -7.49 -3.76 -11.88
N TYR A 136 -6.83 -4.64 -12.64
CA TYR A 136 -7.51 -5.71 -13.37
C TYR A 136 -8.30 -6.62 -12.42
N ALA A 137 -7.70 -7.03 -11.29
CA ALA A 137 -8.36 -7.87 -10.31
C ALA A 137 -9.54 -7.17 -9.60
N MET A 138 -9.44 -5.88 -9.30
CA MET A 138 -10.53 -5.09 -8.73
C MET A 138 -11.72 -4.95 -9.68
N GLN A 139 -11.46 -4.83 -10.99
CA GLN A 139 -12.50 -4.70 -12.02
C GLN A 139 -13.09 -6.05 -12.45
N ASN A 140 -12.40 -7.16 -12.18
CA ASN A 140 -12.82 -8.51 -12.52
C ASN A 140 -12.82 -9.41 -11.28
N PRO A 141 -13.66 -9.11 -10.26
CA PRO A 141 -13.73 -9.93 -9.06
C PRO A 141 -14.17 -11.35 -9.44
N LYS A 142 -13.46 -12.36 -8.94
CA LYS A 142 -13.90 -13.75 -9.10
C LYS A 142 -15.15 -13.93 -8.23
N ASN A 143 -16.28 -14.21 -8.88
CA ASN A 143 -17.54 -14.63 -8.23
C ASN A 143 -17.35 -15.90 -7.42
#